data_AF-C7XWX7-F1
#
_entry.id   AF-C7XWX7-F1
#
_cell.length_a   1.000
_cell.length_b   1.000
_cell.length_c   1.000
_cell.angle_alpha   90.00
_cell.angle_beta   90.00
_cell.angle_gamma   90.00
#
_symmetry.space_group_name_H-M   'P 1'
#
loop_
_entity.id
_entity.type
_entity.pdbx_description
1 polymer ?
#
loop_
_entity_poly.entity_id
_entity_poly.type
_entity_poly.pdbx_seq_one_letter_code
_entity_poly.pdbx_strand_id
1 'polypeptide(L)'
;MDKYCNISNRTKAKVIMNLQDDRTQKCIATDNNVSPSTVVRLIDDNPVFPTTLPKHLAFDEFRGVHHQLHFICIDGSNNHRIIKILSNRFKSSNIKYFECVDLAARQRGRNHYD
;
A
#
# COMPACT_ATOMS: atom_id res chain seq x y z
N MET A 1 9.80 7.46 -22.92
CA MET A 1 9.71 5.99 -23.04
C MET A 1 10.93 5.44 -22.34
N ASP A 2 10.74 4.61 -21.32
CA ASP A 2 11.88 4.01 -20.60
C ASP A 2 12.64 3.09 -21.54
N LYS A 3 13.96 3.27 -21.58
CA LYS A 3 14.87 2.39 -22.32
C LYS A 3 14.68 0.98 -21.73
N TYR A 4 14.32 0.00 -22.57
CA TYR A 4 13.99 -1.39 -22.21
C TYR A 4 12.57 -1.69 -21.67
N CYS A 5 11.61 -0.76 -21.74
CA CYS A 5 10.22 -1.05 -21.43
C CYS A 5 9.41 -1.44 -22.67
N ASN A 6 9.12 -2.74 -22.82
CA ASN A 6 8.33 -3.28 -23.94
C ASN A 6 6.81 -3.26 -23.69
N ILE A 7 6.36 -2.71 -22.55
CA ILE A 7 4.95 -2.66 -22.17
C ILE A 7 4.43 -1.24 -22.40
N SER A 8 3.33 -1.14 -23.14
CA SER A 8 2.69 0.14 -23.43
C SER A 8 2.16 0.81 -22.15
N ASN A 9 2.22 2.14 -22.09
CA ASN A 9 1.65 2.90 -20.98
C ASN A 9 0.14 2.67 -20.83
N ARG A 10 -0.57 2.42 -21.94
CA ARG A 10 -2.00 2.09 -21.93
C ARG A 10 -2.27 0.77 -21.21
N THR A 11 -1.43 -0.24 -21.43
CA THR A 11 -1.53 -1.53 -20.71
C THR A 11 -1.25 -1.34 -19.22
N LYS A 12 -0.23 -0.56 -18.85
CA LYS A 12 0.06 -0.24 -17.44
C LYS A 12 -1.14 0.43 -16.75
N ALA A 13 -1.71 1.45 -17.38
CA ALA A 13 -2.90 2.15 -16.85
C ALA A 13 -4.10 1.21 -16.69
N LYS A 14 -4.36 0.33 -17.67
CA LYS A 14 -5.44 -0.66 -17.59
C LYS A 14 -5.24 -1.65 -16.44
N VAL A 15 -4.02 -2.13 -16.22
CA VAL A 15 -3.68 -3.00 -15.08
C VAL A 15 -3.95 -2.27 -13.76
N ILE A 16 -3.52 -1.02 -13.63
CA ILE A 16 -3.75 -0.20 -12.43
C ILE A 16 -5.25 0.02 -12.17
N MET A 17 -6.04 0.28 -13.22
CA MET A 17 -7.50 0.39 -13.07
C MET A 17 -8.14 -0.91 -12.58
N ASN A 18 -7.76 -2.06 -13.16
CA ASN A 18 -8.32 -3.35 -12.74
C ASN A 18 -7.90 -3.76 -11.31
N LEU A 19 -6.81 -3.20 -10.77
CA LEU A 19 -6.37 -3.42 -9.40
C LEU A 19 -7.26 -2.70 -8.37
N GLN A 20 -8.16 -1.82 -8.80
CA GLN A 20 -9.15 -1.17 -7.94
C GLN A 20 -10.34 -2.08 -7.63
N ASP A 21 -10.54 -3.12 -8.43
CA ASP A 21 -11.59 -4.12 -8.24
C ASP A 21 -11.09 -5.30 -7.39
N ASP A 22 -12.00 -6.02 -6.73
CA ASP A 22 -11.67 -7.20 -5.92
C ASP A 22 -11.38 -8.43 -6.81
N ARG A 23 -10.24 -8.39 -7.52
CA ARG A 23 -9.80 -9.45 -8.42
C ARG A 23 -8.38 -9.89 -8.12
N THR A 24 -8.13 -11.17 -8.35
CA THR A 24 -6.80 -11.74 -8.11
C THR A 24 -5.78 -11.18 -9.10
N GLN A 25 -4.54 -10.99 -8.64
CA GLN A 25 -3.41 -10.55 -9.48
C GLN A 25 -3.25 -11.45 -10.72
N LYS A 26 -3.49 -12.76 -10.57
CA LYS A 26 -3.42 -13.73 -11.67
C LYS A 26 -4.49 -13.47 -12.73
N CYS A 27 -5.73 -13.22 -12.32
CA CYS A 27 -6.80 -12.86 -13.26
C CYS A 27 -6.50 -11.56 -13.99
N ILE A 28 -6.03 -10.53 -13.28
CA ILE A 28 -5.64 -9.25 -13.89
C ILE A 28 -4.49 -9.46 -14.89
N ALA A 29 -3.51 -10.30 -14.56
CA ALA A 29 -2.39 -10.60 -15.45
C ALA A 29 -2.88 -11.29 -16.74
N THR A 30 -3.75 -12.29 -16.61
CA THR A 30 -4.38 -12.99 -17.74
C THR A 30 -5.18 -12.03 -18.63
N ASP A 31 -6.02 -11.17 -18.06
CA ASP A 31 -6.89 -10.25 -18.81
C ASP A 31 -6.13 -9.12 -19.53
N ASN A 32 -4.87 -8.89 -19.15
CA ASN A 32 -4.02 -7.86 -19.72
C ASN A 32 -2.84 -8.44 -20.53
N ASN A 33 -2.80 -9.76 -20.75
CA ASN A 33 -1.72 -10.47 -21.42
C ASN A 33 -0.33 -10.09 -20.88
N VAL A 34 -0.20 -10.00 -19.56
CA VAL A 34 1.07 -9.74 -18.87
C VAL A 34 1.38 -10.84 -17.87
N SER A 35 2.64 -10.94 -17.45
CA SER A 35 3.01 -11.84 -16.37
C SER A 35 2.47 -11.34 -15.01
N PRO A 36 2.15 -12.22 -14.06
CA PRO A 36 1.82 -11.79 -12.69
C PRO A 36 2.92 -10.93 -12.06
N SER A 37 4.18 -11.23 -12.34
CA SER A 37 5.33 -10.43 -11.88
C SER A 37 5.31 -8.99 -12.40
N THR A 38 4.78 -8.76 -13.61
CA THR A 38 4.57 -7.42 -14.15
C THR A 38 3.53 -6.65 -13.33
N VAL A 39 2.44 -7.32 -12.94
CA VAL A 39 1.38 -6.72 -12.11
C VAL A 39 1.94 -6.35 -10.74
N VAL A 40 2.68 -7.26 -10.09
CA VAL A 40 3.33 -7.00 -8.79
C VAL A 40 4.26 -5.78 -8.85
N ARG A 41 5.12 -5.71 -9.87
CA ARG A 41 5.99 -4.53 -10.08
C ARG A 41 5.19 -3.23 -10.23
N LEU A 42 4.08 -3.26 -10.97
CA LEU A 42 3.23 -2.07 -11.12
C LEU A 42 2.58 -1.65 -9.80
N ILE A 43 2.23 -2.60 -8.93
CA ILE A 43 1.75 -2.31 -7.57
C ILE A 43 2.88 -1.65 -6.76
N ASP A 44 4.09 -2.22 -6.79
CA ASP A 44 5.24 -1.72 -6.03
C ASP A 44 5.68 -0.32 -6.50
N ASP A 45 5.62 -0.06 -7.81
CA ASP A 45 5.95 1.24 -8.42
C ASP A 45 4.87 2.31 -8.19
N ASN A 46 3.65 1.92 -7.81
CA ASN A 46 2.51 2.83 -7.59
C ASN A 46 1.95 2.67 -6.17
N PRO A 47 2.76 2.94 -5.13
CA PRO A 47 2.30 2.84 -3.76
C PRO A 47 1.19 3.85 -3.49
N VAL A 48 0.03 3.35 -3.05
CA VAL A 48 -1.08 4.19 -2.62
C VAL A 48 -0.87 4.58 -1.16
N PHE A 49 -0.79 5.88 -0.91
CA PHE A 49 -0.75 6.44 0.43
C PHE A 49 -2.09 7.11 0.76
N PRO A 50 -2.56 7.02 2.01
CA PRO A 50 -3.78 7.71 2.40
C PRO A 50 -3.57 9.24 2.33
N THR A 51 -4.54 9.95 1.78
CA THR A 51 -4.55 11.42 1.72
C THR A 51 -4.80 12.06 3.08
N THR A 52 -5.40 11.30 4.00
CA THR A 52 -5.69 11.72 5.38
C THR A 52 -5.46 10.55 6.32
N LEU A 53 -4.91 10.83 7.51
CA LEU A 53 -4.84 9.84 8.59
C LEU A 53 -6.03 10.02 9.54
N PRO A 54 -6.60 8.94 10.06
CA PRO A 54 -7.61 9.02 11.12
C PRO A 54 -7.09 9.71 12.38
N LYS A 55 -8.02 10.17 13.22
CA LYS A 55 -7.72 10.89 14.46
C LYS A 55 -6.91 10.02 15.43
N HIS A 56 -7.31 8.77 15.57
CA HIS A 56 -6.64 7.77 16.39
C HIS A 56 -6.16 6.65 15.47
N LEU A 57 -4.88 6.30 15.61
CA LEU A 57 -4.28 5.15 14.96
C LEU A 57 -4.08 4.06 16.02
N ALA A 58 -4.39 2.82 15.66
CA ALA A 58 -4.02 1.66 16.45
C ALA A 58 -3.01 0.83 15.65
N PHE A 59 -2.02 0.30 16.37
CA PHE A 59 -0.91 -0.45 15.82
C PHE A 59 -0.79 -1.79 16.51
N ASP A 60 -0.44 -2.82 15.75
CA ASP A 60 -0.15 -4.15 16.28
C ASP A 60 0.85 -4.90 15.38
N GLU A 61 1.31 -6.05 15.84
CA GLU A 61 2.17 -6.97 15.10
C GLU A 61 1.54 -8.36 15.02
N PHE A 62 1.53 -8.96 13.83
CA PHE A 62 0.98 -10.31 13.65
C PHE A 62 1.94 -11.21 12.85
N ARG A 63 1.87 -12.52 13.10
CA ARG A 63 2.64 -13.52 12.34
C ARG A 63 1.90 -13.88 11.05
N GLY A 64 2.55 -13.64 9.92
CA GLY A 64 2.07 -13.99 8.59
C GLY A 64 2.75 -15.22 8.02
N VAL A 65 2.80 -15.29 6.69
CA VAL A 65 3.38 -16.43 5.96
C VAL A 65 4.87 -16.57 6.29
N HIS A 66 5.36 -17.81 6.35
CA HIS A 66 6.75 -18.12 6.72
C HIS A 66 7.15 -17.63 8.12
N HIS A 67 6.20 -17.49 9.04
CA HIS A 67 6.43 -17.05 10.44
C HIS A 67 7.03 -15.64 10.56
N GLN A 68 6.93 -14.82 9.51
CA GLN A 68 7.40 -13.45 9.53
C GLN A 68 6.43 -12.56 10.30
N LEU A 69 6.96 -11.62 11.09
CA LEU A 69 6.14 -10.64 11.80
C LEU A 69 5.91 -9.42 10.91
N HIS A 70 4.64 -9.11 10.70
CA HIS A 70 4.14 -7.98 9.94
C HIS A 70 3.61 -6.91 10.89
N PHE A 71 3.74 -5.66 10.50
CA PHE A 71 3.12 -4.54 11.21
C PHE A 71 1.77 -4.23 10.59
N ILE A 72 0.76 -4.02 11.42
CA ILE A 72 -0.57 -3.58 11.00
C ILE A 72 -0.92 -2.24 11.64
N CYS A 73 -1.50 -1.37 10.82
CA CYS A 73 -2.02 -0.06 11.20
C CYS A 73 -3.49 0.00 10.81
N ILE A 74 -4.35 0.35 11.77
CA ILE A 74 -5.80 0.46 11.58
C ILE A 74 -6.33 1.80 12.10
N ASP A 75 -7.52 2.18 11.63
CA ASP A 75 -8.27 3.30 12.19
C ASP A 75 -8.77 2.95 13.60
N GLY A 76 -8.19 3.59 14.61
CA GLY A 76 -8.58 3.43 16.00
C GLY A 76 -9.77 4.29 16.45
N SER A 77 -10.32 5.12 15.56
CA SER A 77 -11.37 6.10 15.91
C SER A 77 -12.77 5.56 15.68
N ASN A 78 -12.97 4.80 14.61
CA ASN A 78 -14.30 4.43 14.13
C ASN A 78 -14.46 2.92 13.91
N ASN A 79 -13.99 2.44 12.76
CA ASN A 79 -14.44 1.17 12.17
C ASN A 79 -13.36 0.11 12.08
N HIS A 80 -12.18 0.35 12.70
CA HIS A 80 -11.05 -0.57 12.67
C HIS A 80 -10.63 -0.98 11.25
N ARG A 81 -10.87 -0.12 10.25
CA ARG A 81 -10.41 -0.38 8.88
C ARG A 81 -8.91 -0.43 8.82
N ILE A 82 -8.41 -1.38 8.03
CA ILE A 82 -6.99 -1.52 7.76
C ILE A 82 -6.54 -0.32 6.93
N ILE A 83 -5.59 0.44 7.48
CA ILE A 83 -4.92 1.53 6.78
C ILE A 83 -3.72 0.98 6.03
N LYS A 84 -2.91 0.17 6.72
CA LYS A 84 -1.71 -0.43 6.12
C LYS A 84 -1.29 -1.71 6.84
N ILE A 85 -0.83 -2.66 6.03
CA ILE A 85 0.00 -3.78 6.47
C ILE A 85 1.38 -3.60 5.86
N LEU A 86 2.42 -3.66 6.67
CA LEU A 86 3.82 -3.63 6.23
C LEU A 86 4.41 -5.03 6.29
N SER A 87 5.30 -5.33 5.35
CA SER A 87 5.89 -6.66 5.19
C SER A 87 6.80 -7.09 6.34
N ASN A 88 7.19 -6.14 7.20
CA ASN A 88 8.00 -6.40 8.39
C ASN A 88 7.60 -5.45 9.54
N ARG A 89 8.11 -5.73 10.74
CA ARG A 89 7.86 -4.94 11.96
C ARG A 89 8.92 -3.89 12.29
N PHE A 90 9.94 -3.74 11.45
CA PHE A 90 11.11 -2.95 11.82
C PHE A 90 10.78 -1.45 11.87
N LYS A 91 11.22 -0.79 12.94
CA LYS A 91 11.03 0.65 13.17
C LYS A 91 11.43 1.50 11.96
N SER A 92 12.55 1.18 11.30
CA SER A 92 13.02 1.91 10.12
C SER A 92 12.04 1.82 8.94
N SER A 93 11.42 0.66 8.74
CA SER A 93 10.41 0.45 7.68
C SER A 93 9.11 1.20 8.01
N ASN A 94 8.70 1.16 9.28
CA ASN A 94 7.51 1.86 9.74
C ASN A 94 7.66 3.38 9.60
N ILE A 95 8.81 3.95 10.03
CA ILE A 95 9.10 5.38 9.88
C ILE A 95 9.09 5.79 8.41
N LYS A 96 9.80 5.04 7.55
CA LYS A 96 9.87 5.33 6.12
C LYS A 96 8.48 5.37 5.47
N TYR A 97 7.59 4.45 5.84
CA TYR A 97 6.21 4.46 5.34
C TYR A 97 5.47 5.75 5.71
N PHE A 98 5.50 6.16 6.99
CA PHE A 98 4.80 7.36 7.43
C PHE A 98 5.46 8.66 6.94
N GLU A 99 6.77 8.67 6.68
CA GLU A 99 7.45 9.80 6.03
C GLU A 99 6.95 10.06 4.60
N CYS A 100 6.55 9.02 3.87
CA CYS A 100 5.94 9.14 2.55
C CYS A 100 4.48 9.63 2.59
N VAL A 101 3.81 9.56 3.76
CA VAL A 101 2.49 10.17 3.94
C VAL A 101 2.65 11.69 4.00
N ASP A 102 1.74 12.42 3.37
CA ASP A 102 1.81 13.88 3.31
C ASP A 102 1.88 14.53 4.71
N LEU A 103 2.68 15.58 4.84
CA LEU A 103 2.94 16.23 6.13
C LEU A 103 1.66 16.81 6.74
N ALA A 104 0.78 17.37 5.90
CA ALA A 104 -0.52 17.89 6.32
C ALA A 104 -1.45 16.80 6.88
N ALA A 105 -1.33 15.56 6.38
CA ALA A 105 -2.04 14.41 6.93
C ALA A 105 -1.45 13.98 8.29
N ARG A 106 -0.12 14.04 8.45
CA ARG A 106 0.57 13.69 9.70
C ARG A 106 0.35 14.68 10.85
N GLN A 107 0.36 15.98 10.57
CA GLN A 107 0.27 17.02 11.61
C GLN A 107 -1.11 17.06 12.30
N ARG A 108 -2.19 16.69 11.59
CA ARG A 108 -3.55 16.66 12.16
C ARG A 108 -3.70 15.67 13.32
N GLY A 109 -2.98 14.55 13.30
CA GLY A 109 -2.97 13.59 14.41
C GLY A 109 -2.17 14.04 15.63
N ARG A 110 -1.34 15.09 15.50
CA ARG A 110 -0.42 15.56 16.56
C ARG A 110 -1.02 16.69 17.41
N ASN A 111 -1.88 17.53 16.84
CA ASN A 111 -2.34 18.80 17.42
C ASN A 111 -3.40 18.67 18.54
N HIS A 112 -3.51 17.54 19.23
CA HIS A 112 -4.56 17.32 20.24
C HIS A 112 -4.05 16.76 21.57
N TYR A 113 -2.72 16.74 21.75
CA TYR A 113 -2.01 16.34 22.97
C TYR A 113 -1.24 17.50 23.62
N ASP A 114 -1.56 18.75 23.25
CA ASP A 114 -1.16 19.97 23.98
C ASP A 114 -2.36 20.53 24.76
#